data_AF-A0A5E4A315-F1
#
_entry.id   AF-A0A5E4A315-F1
#
_cell.length_a   1.000
_cell.length_b   1.000
_cell.length_c   1.000
_cell.angle_alpha   90.00
_cell.angle_beta   90.00
_cell.angle_gamma   90.00
#
_symmetry.space_group_name_H-M   'P 1'
#
loop_
_entity.id
_entity.type
_entity.pdbx_description
1 polymer ?
#
loop_
_entity_poly.entity_id
_entity_poly.type
_entity_poly.pdbx_seq_one_letter_code
_entity_poly.pdbx_strand_id
1 'polypeptide(L)'
;MAALGGDGLRLLSVSRPERQPESAALGSPGPGLCCWVSVFSCLSLACSYVGSLYVWKSELPRDHPAVIKRRFTSVLVVSSLSPLCVLLWRELTGIQPGTSLLTLMGFRLEGIFPAALLPLLLTMILFLGPLMQLSLDCPCDLADGLKVVLAPRSWARCLTDMRWLRNQVIAPLTEELVFRACMLPMLAPCMGLGPAVFTCPLFFGVAHFHHIIEQLRFRQSSVGSIFLSAAFQFSYTAVFGAYTAFLFIRTGATKFLLPQSLRQAEPGPSAW
;
A
#
# COMPACT_ATOMS: atom_id res chain seq x y z
N MET A 1 -39.40 -64.68 47.71
CA MET A 1 -38.37 -64.48 48.75
C MET A 1 -37.59 -63.25 48.34
N ALA A 2 -37.95 -62.06 48.86
CA ALA A 2 -37.35 -61.46 50.07
C ALA A 2 -35.85 -61.15 49.86
N ALA A 3 -35.30 -59.97 50.13
CA ALA A 3 -35.83 -58.69 50.58
C ALA A 3 -34.68 -57.66 50.46
N LEU A 4 -35.05 -56.42 50.10
CA LEU A 4 -34.67 -55.14 50.72
C LEU A 4 -33.19 -54.80 51.05
N GLY A 5 -32.79 -53.58 50.64
CA GLY A 5 -32.19 -52.65 51.60
C GLY A 5 -31.10 -51.71 51.07
N GLY A 6 -31.39 -50.41 51.04
CA GLY A 6 -30.43 -49.40 51.51
C GLY A 6 -30.00 -48.30 50.53
N ASP A 7 -30.83 -47.26 50.42
CA ASP A 7 -30.40 -45.92 50.03
C ASP A 7 -29.40 -45.35 51.06
N GLY A 8 -28.30 -44.75 50.59
CA GLY A 8 -27.29 -44.11 51.42
C GLY A 8 -26.57 -42.98 50.66
N LEU A 9 -27.07 -41.76 50.84
CA LEU A 9 -26.63 -40.51 50.23
C LEU A 9 -25.33 -39.97 50.88
N ARG A 10 -24.51 -39.29 50.06
CA ARG A 10 -23.44 -38.30 50.37
C ARG A 10 -22.01 -38.81 50.61
N LEU A 11 -21.12 -38.42 49.70
CA LEU A 11 -20.06 -37.42 49.99
C LEU A 11 -19.58 -36.78 48.68
N LEU A 12 -19.81 -35.47 48.58
CA LEU A 12 -19.32 -34.60 47.52
C LEU A 12 -17.80 -34.45 47.63
N SER A 13 -17.04 -35.14 46.77
CA SER A 13 -15.63 -34.81 46.56
C SER A 13 -15.54 -33.73 45.49
N VAL A 14 -15.54 -32.47 45.93
CA VAL A 14 -15.26 -31.32 45.06
C VAL A 14 -13.76 -31.31 44.80
N SER A 15 -13.35 -31.79 43.63
CA SER A 15 -11.97 -31.68 43.16
C SER A 15 -11.60 -30.21 42.99
N ARG A 16 -10.71 -29.72 43.84
CA ARG A 16 -10.08 -28.39 43.75
C ARG A 16 -9.25 -28.35 42.45
N PRO A 17 -9.43 -27.37 41.55
CA PRO A 17 -8.54 -27.25 40.41
C PRO A 17 -7.16 -26.77 40.91
N GLU A 18 -6.15 -27.59 40.66
CA GLU A 18 -4.73 -27.24 40.77
C GLU A 18 -4.46 -25.97 39.95
N ARG A 19 -3.91 -24.95 40.62
CA ARG A 19 -3.45 -23.72 39.98
C ARG A 19 -2.13 -24.04 39.29
N GLN A 20 -2.15 -24.26 37.98
CA GLN A 20 -0.92 -24.34 37.18
C GLN A 20 -0.09 -23.05 37.37
N PRO A 21 1.25 -23.15 37.47
CA PRO A 21 2.09 -21.97 37.58
C PRO A 21 1.99 -21.18 36.27
N GLU A 22 1.65 -19.90 36.38
CA GLU A 22 1.81 -18.89 35.33
C GLU A 22 3.27 -18.91 34.87
N SER A 23 3.55 -19.69 33.83
CA SER A 23 4.74 -19.48 33.02
C SER A 23 4.56 -18.12 32.37
N ALA A 24 5.51 -17.23 32.66
CA ALA A 24 5.53 -15.85 32.20
C ALA A 24 5.15 -15.73 30.72
N ALA A 25 3.92 -15.28 30.48
CA ALA A 25 3.51 -14.77 29.20
C ALA A 25 4.35 -13.53 28.92
N LEU A 26 5.39 -13.67 28.11
CA LEU A 26 6.02 -12.54 27.45
C LEU A 26 4.91 -11.93 26.58
N GLY A 27 4.30 -10.86 27.10
CA GLY A 27 2.98 -10.41 26.71
C GLY A 27 2.88 -10.12 25.22
N SER A 28 1.90 -10.73 24.56
CA SER A 28 1.43 -10.24 23.27
C SER A 28 1.14 -8.74 23.43
N PRO A 29 1.71 -7.86 22.60
CA PRO A 29 1.48 -6.43 22.72
C PRO A 29 -0.03 -6.15 22.65
N GLY A 30 -0.52 -5.29 23.54
CA GLY A 30 -1.93 -4.94 23.58
C GLY A 30 -2.40 -4.34 22.24
N PRO A 31 -3.69 -4.44 21.88
CA PRO A 31 -4.22 -3.98 20.59
C PRO A 31 -3.86 -2.53 20.26
N GLY A 32 -3.82 -1.66 21.28
CA GLY A 32 -3.43 -0.26 21.15
C GLY A 32 -1.96 -0.07 20.79
N LEU A 33 -1.05 -0.84 21.37
CA LEU A 33 0.39 -0.75 21.09
C LEU A 33 0.69 -1.13 19.64
N CYS A 34 0.04 -2.19 19.12
CA CYS A 34 0.16 -2.56 17.72
C CYS A 34 -0.25 -1.42 16.77
N CYS A 35 -1.38 -0.76 17.05
CA CYS A 35 -1.88 0.35 16.23
C CYS A 35 -0.90 1.52 16.21
N TRP A 36 -0.37 1.92 17.37
CA TRP A 36 0.63 2.98 17.44
C TRP A 36 1.89 2.63 16.67
N VAL A 37 2.42 1.41 16.84
CA VAL A 37 3.62 0.95 16.12
C VAL A 37 3.38 0.96 14.60
N SER A 38 2.20 0.52 14.13
CA SER A 38 1.83 0.59 12.71
C SER A 38 1.80 2.01 12.16
N VAL A 39 1.11 2.93 12.85
CA VAL A 39 0.97 4.33 12.43
C VAL A 39 2.32 5.04 12.41
N PHE A 40 3.14 4.87 13.45
CA PHE A 40 4.49 5.45 13.50
C PHE A 40 5.41 4.87 12.44
N SER A 41 5.32 3.57 12.15
CA SER A 41 6.09 2.93 11.08
C SER A 41 5.70 3.50 9.70
N CYS A 42 4.41 3.68 9.45
CA CYS A 42 3.92 4.29 8.20
C CYS A 42 4.34 5.76 8.09
N LEU A 43 4.24 6.53 9.17
CA LEU A 43 4.69 7.92 9.19
C LEU A 43 6.21 8.01 8.93
N SER A 44 7.01 7.16 9.57
CA SER A 44 8.45 7.10 9.36
C SER A 44 8.80 6.78 7.90
N LEU A 45 8.13 5.79 7.30
CA LEU A 45 8.29 5.47 5.88
C LEU A 45 7.94 6.66 4.97
N ALA A 46 6.80 7.33 5.20
CA ALA A 46 6.40 8.50 4.42
C ALA A 46 7.44 9.64 4.53
N CYS A 47 7.88 9.95 5.75
CA CYS A 47 8.90 10.97 5.99
C CYS A 47 10.25 10.60 5.36
N SER A 48 10.68 9.34 5.46
CA SER A 48 11.94 8.88 4.86
C SER A 48 11.90 8.95 3.33
N TYR A 49 10.77 8.59 2.72
CA TYR A 49 10.56 8.66 1.28
C TYR A 49 10.64 10.11 0.78
N VAL A 50 9.88 11.02 1.39
CA VAL A 50 9.92 12.44 1.02
C VAL A 50 11.30 13.04 1.32
N GLY A 51 11.89 12.73 2.48
CA GLY A 51 13.22 13.21 2.86
C GLY A 51 14.30 12.79 1.87
N SER A 52 14.20 11.58 1.29
CA SER A 52 15.13 11.08 0.29
C SER A 52 15.24 11.99 -0.95
N LEU A 53 14.17 12.69 -1.32
CA LEU A 53 14.14 13.63 -2.44
C LEU A 53 14.99 14.89 -2.20
N TYR A 54 15.28 15.19 -0.93
CA TYR A 54 15.98 16.41 -0.49
C TYR A 54 17.37 16.16 0.10
N VAL A 55 17.82 14.90 0.19
CA VAL A 55 19.17 14.53 0.66
C VAL A 55 20.24 15.29 -0.14
N TRP A 56 20.04 15.43 -1.44
CA TRP A 56 20.95 16.11 -2.34
C TRP A 56 20.52 17.57 -2.54
N LYS A 57 21.13 18.50 -1.80
CA LYS A 57 20.92 19.94 -2.04
C LYS A 57 21.32 20.30 -3.46
N SER A 58 20.47 21.07 -4.13
CA SER A 58 20.69 21.56 -5.49
C SER A 58 19.96 22.89 -5.67
N GLU A 59 20.63 23.85 -6.30
CA GLU A 59 20.04 25.10 -6.76
C GLU A 59 19.36 24.95 -8.14
N LEU A 60 19.65 23.85 -8.84
CA LEU A 60 19.06 23.55 -10.15
C LEU A 60 17.60 23.10 -10.03
N PRO A 61 16.76 23.37 -11.05
CA PRO A 61 15.40 22.86 -11.11
C PRO A 61 15.32 21.33 -11.04
N ARG A 62 14.21 20.80 -10.52
CA ARG A 62 13.97 19.36 -10.34
C ARG A 62 14.06 18.51 -11.61
N ASP A 63 13.78 19.13 -12.75
CA ASP A 63 13.76 18.47 -14.05
C ASP A 63 15.13 18.48 -14.74
N HIS A 64 16.17 18.99 -14.06
CA HIS A 64 17.55 18.89 -14.51
C HIS A 64 18.07 17.45 -14.37
N PRO A 65 18.71 16.86 -15.40
CA PRO A 65 19.08 15.45 -15.42
C PRO A 65 19.98 15.01 -14.26
N ALA A 66 20.87 15.88 -13.79
CA ALA A 66 21.72 15.61 -12.62
C ALA A 66 20.90 15.49 -11.31
N VAL A 67 19.85 16.31 -11.16
CA VAL A 67 18.95 16.28 -9.99
C VAL A 67 18.10 15.01 -10.02
N ILE A 68 17.58 14.66 -11.21
CA ILE A 68 16.81 13.42 -11.40
C ILE A 68 17.64 12.19 -11.01
N LYS A 69 18.89 12.06 -11.50
CA LYS A 69 19.77 10.91 -11.17
C LYS A 69 20.02 10.78 -9.67
N ARG A 70 20.29 11.89 -8.98
CA ARG A 70 20.55 11.90 -7.53
C ARG A 70 19.31 11.53 -6.72
N ARG A 71 18.16 12.15 -7.02
CA ARG A 71 16.88 11.85 -6.37
C ARG A 71 16.43 10.41 -6.63
N PHE A 72 16.64 9.90 -7.84
CA PHE A 72 16.40 8.49 -8.15
C PHE A 72 17.20 7.56 -7.26
N THR A 73 18.49 7.81 -7.13
CA THR A 73 19.36 6.93 -6.34
C THR A 73 18.90 6.87 -4.89
N SER A 74 18.60 8.03 -4.28
CA SER A 74 18.12 8.06 -2.88
C SER A 74 16.74 7.44 -2.71
N VAL A 75 15.80 7.70 -3.62
CA VAL A 75 14.45 7.10 -3.57
C VAL A 75 14.54 5.57 -3.71
N LEU A 76 15.32 5.06 -4.66
CA LEU A 76 15.49 3.62 -4.86
C LEU A 76 16.11 2.95 -3.63
N VAL A 77 17.09 3.58 -2.98
CA VAL A 77 17.67 3.08 -1.73
C VAL A 77 16.59 3.01 -0.64
N VAL A 78 15.85 4.09 -0.39
CA VAL A 78 14.80 4.10 0.65
C VAL A 78 13.69 3.09 0.34
N SER A 79 13.25 2.98 -0.91
CA SER A 79 12.26 1.99 -1.35
C SER A 79 12.77 0.56 -1.25
N SER A 80 14.06 0.29 -1.48
CA SER A 80 14.63 -1.05 -1.30
C SER A 80 14.74 -1.46 0.16
N LEU A 81 14.85 -0.49 1.08
CA LEU A 81 14.93 -0.71 2.53
C LEU A 81 13.54 -0.78 3.18
N SER A 82 12.48 -0.28 2.56
CA SER A 82 11.13 -0.29 3.14
C SER A 82 10.56 -1.67 3.51
N PRO A 83 10.85 -2.78 2.79
CA PRO A 83 10.45 -4.11 3.23
C PRO A 83 11.07 -4.50 4.59
N LEU A 84 12.27 -3.99 4.91
CA LEU A 84 12.90 -4.23 6.21
C LEU A 84 12.12 -3.57 7.36
N CYS A 85 11.47 -2.42 7.10
CA CYS A 85 10.58 -1.80 8.07
C CYS A 85 9.35 -2.67 8.36
N VAL A 86 8.82 -3.38 7.36
CA VAL A 86 7.71 -4.34 7.54
C VAL A 86 8.16 -5.54 8.38
N LEU A 87 9.39 -6.03 8.16
CA LEU A 87 9.99 -7.07 9.00
C LEU A 87 10.17 -6.59 10.45
N LEU A 88 10.71 -5.40 10.66
CA LEU A 88 10.86 -4.84 12.00
C LEU A 88 9.50 -4.67 12.69
N TRP A 89 8.50 -4.16 11.96
CA TRP A 89 7.13 -4.06 12.46
C TRP A 89 6.55 -5.41 12.87
N ARG A 90 6.82 -6.48 12.11
CA ARG A 90 6.39 -7.85 12.43
C ARG A 90 6.97 -8.33 13.75
N GLU A 91 8.26 -8.09 13.98
CA GLU A 91 8.94 -8.46 15.23
C GLU A 91 8.41 -7.65 16.42
N LEU A 92 8.17 -6.34 16.23
CA LEU A 92 7.68 -5.45 17.29
C LEU A 92 6.22 -5.73 17.69
N THR A 93 5.38 -6.14 16.74
CA THR A 93 3.96 -6.41 16.98
C THR A 93 3.66 -7.87 17.31
N GLY A 94 4.60 -8.78 17.06
CA GLY A 94 4.40 -10.22 17.21
C GLY A 94 3.34 -10.80 16.27
N ILE A 95 2.84 -10.03 15.29
CA ILE A 95 1.84 -10.50 14.34
C ILE A 95 2.56 -11.42 13.35
N GLN A 96 2.26 -12.71 13.44
CA GLN A 96 2.79 -13.72 12.54
C GLN A 96 1.70 -14.13 11.54
N PRO A 97 1.49 -13.38 10.44
CA PRO A 97 0.71 -13.92 9.33
C PRO A 97 1.52 -15.11 8.82
N GLY A 98 0.93 -16.32 8.78
CA GLY A 98 1.61 -17.56 8.36
C GLY A 98 2.02 -17.60 6.89
N THR A 99 2.51 -16.49 6.34
CA THR A 99 2.84 -16.22 4.94
C THR A 99 4.20 -15.55 4.82
N SER A 100 4.82 -15.65 3.65
CA SER A 100 6.07 -14.96 3.36
C SER A 100 5.91 -13.42 3.39
N LEU A 101 7.01 -12.70 3.62
CA LEU A 101 7.03 -11.22 3.55
C LEU A 101 6.52 -10.71 2.19
N LEU A 102 6.96 -11.33 1.10
CA LEU A 102 6.58 -10.95 -0.26
C LEU A 102 5.06 -11.11 -0.46
N THR A 103 4.50 -12.20 0.02
CA THR A 103 3.05 -12.44 -0.02
C THR A 103 2.29 -11.45 0.84
N LEU A 104 2.79 -11.10 2.03
CA LEU A 104 2.20 -10.06 2.89
C LEU A 104 2.18 -8.69 2.20
N MET A 105 3.25 -8.37 1.48
CA MET A 105 3.39 -7.17 0.66
C MET A 105 2.62 -7.24 -0.67
N GLY A 106 1.91 -8.34 -0.94
CA GLY A 106 1.05 -8.46 -2.11
C GLY A 106 1.68 -9.07 -3.36
N PHE A 107 2.95 -9.48 -3.30
CA PHE A 107 3.60 -10.17 -4.41
C PHE A 107 3.14 -11.62 -4.48
N ARG A 108 2.57 -11.98 -5.63
CA ARG A 108 2.13 -13.34 -5.94
C ARG A 108 2.11 -13.54 -7.46
N LEU A 109 2.30 -14.78 -7.88
CA LEU A 109 2.19 -15.19 -9.29
C LEU A 109 0.79 -15.73 -9.61
N GLU A 110 0.11 -16.28 -8.61
CA GLU A 110 -1.23 -16.82 -8.75
C GLU A 110 -2.24 -15.72 -9.13
N GLY A 111 -2.94 -15.92 -10.24
CA GLY A 111 -3.92 -14.96 -10.73
C GLY A 111 -3.32 -13.60 -11.11
N ILE A 112 -2.03 -13.53 -11.47
CA ILE A 112 -1.38 -12.26 -11.85
C ILE A 112 -2.07 -11.61 -13.06
N PHE A 113 -2.52 -12.41 -14.03
CA PHE A 113 -3.23 -11.91 -15.22
C PHE A 113 -4.53 -11.17 -14.86
N PRO A 114 -5.52 -11.77 -14.17
CA PRO A 114 -6.71 -11.03 -13.78
C PRO A 114 -6.41 -9.90 -12.77
N ALA A 115 -5.40 -10.08 -11.92
CA ALA A 115 -4.97 -9.04 -10.97
C ALA A 115 -4.32 -7.81 -11.64
N ALA A 116 -3.77 -7.96 -12.84
CA ALA A 116 -3.26 -6.86 -13.64
C ALA A 116 -4.34 -6.30 -14.58
N LEU A 117 -5.05 -7.18 -15.30
CA LEU A 117 -5.98 -6.80 -16.35
C LEU A 117 -7.22 -6.08 -15.80
N LEU A 118 -7.86 -6.59 -14.74
CA LEU A 118 -9.10 -6.00 -14.23
C LEU A 118 -8.90 -4.60 -13.64
N PRO A 119 -7.88 -4.34 -12.78
CA PRO A 119 -7.59 -2.99 -12.32
C PRO A 119 -7.22 -2.04 -13.47
N LEU A 120 -6.48 -2.53 -14.47
CA LEU A 120 -6.11 -1.72 -15.63
C LEU A 120 -7.35 -1.31 -16.42
N LEU A 121 -8.23 -2.25 -16.77
CA LEU A 121 -9.46 -1.96 -17.51
C LEU A 121 -10.37 -1.01 -16.74
N LEU A 122 -10.57 -1.23 -15.45
CA LEU A 122 -11.38 -0.36 -14.61
C LEU A 122 -10.81 1.07 -14.55
N THR A 123 -9.48 1.19 -14.47
CA THR A 123 -8.80 2.48 -14.47
C THR A 123 -8.92 3.17 -15.82
N MET A 124 -8.80 2.43 -16.93
CA MET A 124 -9.02 2.97 -18.27
C MET A 124 -10.45 3.49 -18.45
N ILE A 125 -11.45 2.79 -17.90
CA ILE A 125 -12.85 3.25 -17.91
C ILE A 125 -13.00 4.53 -17.08
N LEU A 126 -12.42 4.57 -15.88
CA LEU A 126 -12.46 5.76 -15.01
C LEU A 126 -11.84 6.99 -15.68
N PHE A 127 -10.79 6.80 -16.47
CA PHE A 127 -10.07 7.85 -17.20
C PHE A 127 -10.41 7.90 -18.69
N LEU A 128 -11.56 7.36 -19.10
CA LEU A 128 -11.95 7.31 -20.51
C LEU A 128 -12.05 8.71 -21.13
N GLY A 129 -12.52 9.71 -20.37
CA GLY A 129 -12.59 11.11 -20.82
C GLY A 129 -11.22 11.67 -21.24
N PRO A 130 -10.22 11.73 -20.34
CA PRO A 130 -8.86 12.14 -20.69
C PRO A 130 -8.22 11.31 -21.81
N LEU A 131 -8.48 10.00 -21.87
CA LEU A 131 -7.98 9.14 -22.96
C LEU A 131 -8.60 9.51 -24.31
N MET A 132 -9.91 9.79 -24.33
CA MET A 132 -10.60 10.26 -25.52
C MET A 132 -10.06 11.63 -25.96
N GLN A 133 -9.87 12.56 -25.02
CA GLN A 133 -9.27 13.86 -25.33
C GLN A 133 -7.87 13.71 -25.93
N LEU A 134 -7.01 12.86 -25.35
CA LEU A 134 -5.68 12.57 -25.89
C LEU A 134 -5.76 11.99 -27.32
N SER A 135 -6.77 11.16 -27.61
CA SER A 135 -6.96 10.58 -28.93
C SER A 135 -7.44 11.59 -29.98
N LEU A 136 -8.25 12.57 -29.57
CA LEU A 136 -8.77 13.63 -30.44
C LEU A 136 -7.74 14.74 -30.70
N ASP A 137 -6.92 15.06 -29.69
CA ASP A 137 -5.87 16.08 -29.78
C ASP A 137 -4.65 15.59 -30.59
N CYS A 138 -4.53 14.27 -30.81
CA CYS A 138 -3.48 13.70 -31.65
C CYS A 138 -3.93 13.70 -33.11
N PRO A 139 -3.27 14.44 -34.03
CA PRO A 139 -3.63 14.47 -35.45
C PRO A 139 -3.29 13.16 -36.20
N CYS A 140 -2.86 12.12 -35.47
CA CYS A 140 -2.55 10.81 -36.03
C CYS A 140 -3.83 9.98 -36.13
N ASP A 141 -4.07 9.37 -37.29
CA ASP A 141 -5.07 8.32 -37.42
C ASP A 141 -4.81 7.23 -36.36
N LEU A 142 -5.88 6.56 -35.89
CA LEU A 142 -5.78 5.47 -34.90
C LEU A 142 -4.73 4.41 -35.32
N ALA A 143 -4.60 4.17 -36.63
CA ALA A 143 -3.60 3.29 -37.20
C ALA A 143 -2.15 3.78 -36.99
N ASP A 144 -1.90 5.08 -37.06
CA ASP A 144 -0.58 5.67 -36.84
C ASP A 144 -0.23 5.73 -35.34
N GLY A 145 -1.22 6.01 -34.49
CA GLY A 145 -1.08 5.84 -33.04
C GLY A 145 -0.66 4.41 -32.67
N LEU A 146 -1.34 3.41 -33.25
CA LEU A 146 -1.02 2.01 -33.03
C LEU A 146 0.37 1.63 -33.56
N LYS A 147 0.80 2.16 -34.72
CA LYS A 147 2.17 1.97 -35.23
C LYS A 147 3.21 2.51 -34.26
N VAL A 148 2.98 3.68 -33.65
CA VAL A 148 3.91 4.25 -32.66
C VAL A 148 3.96 3.40 -31.38
N VAL A 149 2.82 2.93 -30.90
CA VAL A 149 2.71 2.04 -29.73
C VAL A 149 3.39 0.69 -29.99
N LEU A 150 3.31 0.17 -31.21
CA LEU A 150 3.94 -1.11 -31.56
C LEU A 150 5.41 -0.97 -32.01
N ALA A 151 5.93 0.24 -32.21
CA ALA A 151 7.28 0.48 -32.71
C ALA A 151 8.35 0.36 -31.60
N PRO A 152 9.24 -0.65 -31.64
CA PRO A 152 10.25 -0.84 -30.58
C PRO A 152 11.22 0.34 -30.45
N ARG A 153 11.52 1.03 -31.57
CA ARG A 153 12.40 2.22 -31.58
C ARG A 153 11.80 3.40 -30.82
N SER A 154 10.47 3.53 -30.77
CA SER A 154 9.82 4.59 -30.00
C SER A 154 9.95 4.32 -28.50
N TRP A 155 9.71 3.09 -28.07
CA TRP A 155 9.92 2.66 -26.68
C TRP A 155 11.38 2.77 -26.25
N ALA A 156 12.34 2.40 -27.11
CA ALA A 156 13.76 2.55 -26.81
C ALA A 156 14.13 4.01 -26.51
N ARG A 157 13.58 4.97 -27.28
CA ARG A 157 13.78 6.41 -27.01
C ARG A 157 13.16 6.83 -25.68
N CYS A 158 11.95 6.37 -25.37
CA CYS A 158 11.29 6.63 -24.08
C CYS A 158 12.13 6.11 -22.90
N LEU A 159 12.69 4.90 -23.02
CA LEU A 159 13.52 4.29 -21.97
C LEU A 159 14.86 5.01 -21.77
N THR A 160 15.37 5.71 -22.79
CA THR A 160 16.56 6.57 -22.65
C THR A 160 16.26 7.94 -22.05
N ASP A 161 15.00 8.38 -22.04
CA ASP A 161 14.60 9.65 -21.43
C ASP A 161 14.38 9.47 -19.92
N MET A 162 15.27 10.09 -19.14
CA MET A 162 15.24 10.05 -17.68
C MET A 162 13.96 10.64 -17.07
N ARG A 163 13.34 11.64 -17.71
CA ARG A 163 12.08 12.23 -17.24
C ARG A 163 10.93 11.29 -17.50
N TRP A 164 10.91 10.65 -18.67
CA TRP A 164 9.91 9.63 -18.99
C TRP A 164 10.02 8.45 -18.03
N LEU A 165 11.24 7.93 -17.84
CA LEU A 165 11.51 6.83 -16.93
C LEU A 165 11.08 7.15 -15.48
N ARG A 166 11.29 8.40 -15.03
CA ARG A 166 10.81 8.87 -13.72
C ARG A 166 9.31 8.77 -13.61
N ASN A 167 8.63 9.41 -14.56
CA ASN A 167 7.20 9.63 -14.47
C ASN A 167 6.40 8.33 -14.73
N GLN A 168 6.92 7.43 -15.56
CA GLN A 168 6.17 6.26 -16.04
C GLN A 168 6.55 4.95 -15.36
N VAL A 169 7.77 4.85 -14.80
CA VAL A 169 8.27 3.58 -14.25
C VAL A 169 8.70 3.74 -12.80
N ILE A 170 9.70 4.59 -12.55
CA ILE A 170 10.37 4.62 -11.25
C ILE A 170 9.44 5.16 -10.17
N ALA A 171 8.86 6.35 -10.37
CA ALA A 171 7.98 6.95 -9.35
C ALA A 171 6.75 6.08 -9.06
N PRO A 172 5.99 5.58 -10.05
CA PRO A 172 4.87 4.69 -9.78
C PRO A 172 5.29 3.42 -9.03
N LEU A 173 6.40 2.78 -9.41
CA LEU A 173 6.86 1.54 -8.77
C LEU A 173 7.28 1.78 -7.32
N THR A 174 8.06 2.83 -7.07
CA THR A 174 8.55 3.13 -5.72
C THR A 174 7.43 3.61 -4.80
N GLU A 175 6.47 4.35 -5.32
CA GLU A 175 5.28 4.80 -4.59
C GLU A 175 4.38 3.63 -4.22
N GLU A 176 4.07 2.74 -5.16
CA GLU A 176 3.25 1.55 -4.91
C GLU A 176 3.92 0.61 -3.90
N LEU A 177 5.24 0.42 -4.00
CA LEU A 177 5.99 -0.41 -3.05
C LEU A 177 5.93 0.15 -1.63
N VAL A 178 6.21 1.44 -1.45
CA VAL A 178 6.32 2.05 -0.12
C VAL A 178 4.93 2.33 0.48
N PHE A 179 4.07 3.03 -0.26
CA PHE A 179 2.80 3.53 0.27
C PHE A 179 1.67 2.53 0.22
N ARG A 180 1.80 1.43 -0.53
CA ARG A 180 0.76 0.38 -0.57
C ARG A 180 1.29 -0.95 -0.08
N ALA A 181 2.31 -1.50 -0.75
CA ALA A 181 2.80 -2.83 -0.42
C ALA A 181 3.40 -2.92 0.99
N CYS A 182 4.04 -1.85 1.50
CA CYS A 182 4.54 -1.83 2.88
C CYS A 182 3.51 -1.31 3.89
N MET A 183 2.88 -0.16 3.64
CA MET A 183 2.02 0.49 4.65
C MET A 183 0.69 -0.23 4.88
N LEU A 184 0.03 -0.68 3.82
CA LEU A 184 -1.29 -1.29 3.93
C LEU A 184 -1.31 -2.55 4.82
N PRO A 185 -0.35 -3.50 4.71
CA PRO A 185 -0.33 -4.65 5.62
C PRO A 185 0.04 -4.32 7.06
N MET A 186 0.71 -3.19 7.33
CA MET A 186 0.95 -2.74 8.71
C MET A 186 -0.31 -2.11 9.33
N LEU A 187 -1.11 -1.40 8.54
CA LEU A 187 -2.33 -0.73 9.01
C LEU A 187 -3.52 -1.69 9.13
N ALA A 188 -3.70 -2.61 8.18
CA ALA A 188 -4.87 -3.49 8.12
C ALA A 188 -5.15 -4.29 9.43
N PRO A 189 -4.15 -4.86 10.12
CA PRO A 189 -4.38 -5.61 11.36
C PRO A 189 -4.87 -4.76 12.53
N CYS A 190 -4.57 -3.46 12.56
CA CYS A 190 -4.93 -2.60 13.70
C CYS A 190 -6.25 -1.86 13.52
N MET A 191 -6.66 -1.55 12.29
CA MET A 191 -7.90 -0.79 12.00
C MET A 191 -8.91 -1.53 11.12
N GLY A 192 -8.57 -2.72 10.63
CA GLY A 192 -9.37 -3.47 9.66
C GLY A 192 -9.17 -2.98 8.21
N LEU A 193 -9.60 -3.80 7.24
CA LEU A 193 -9.37 -3.52 5.82
C LEU A 193 -10.09 -2.26 5.32
N GLY A 194 -11.34 -2.05 5.72
CA GLY A 194 -12.13 -0.89 5.29
C GLY A 194 -11.46 0.43 5.68
N PRO A 195 -11.21 0.69 6.98
CA PRO A 195 -10.49 1.88 7.41
C PRO A 195 -9.08 1.97 6.80
N ALA A 196 -8.34 0.86 6.69
CA ALA A 196 -7.01 0.87 6.09
C ALA A 196 -7.00 1.33 4.62
N VAL A 197 -8.02 0.99 3.82
CA VAL A 197 -8.19 1.48 2.43
C VAL A 197 -8.25 2.99 2.37
N PHE A 198 -8.88 3.64 3.35
CA PHE A 198 -9.02 5.11 3.37
C PHE A 198 -7.87 5.81 4.11
N THR A 199 -7.30 5.19 5.16
CA THR A 199 -6.24 5.80 5.96
C THR A 199 -4.87 5.72 5.29
N CYS A 200 -4.53 4.58 4.67
CA CYS A 200 -3.25 4.38 3.98
C CYS A 200 -2.94 5.48 2.94
N PRO A 201 -3.85 5.83 2.01
CA PRO A 201 -3.58 6.86 1.02
C PRO A 201 -3.50 8.28 1.58
N LEU A 202 -3.88 8.54 2.84
CA LEU A 202 -3.68 9.85 3.46
C LEU A 202 -2.19 10.14 3.68
N PHE A 203 -1.38 9.13 4.04
CA PHE A 203 0.07 9.28 4.14
C PHE A 203 0.68 9.65 2.78
N PHE A 204 0.20 9.02 1.71
CA PHE A 204 0.59 9.31 0.34
C PHE A 204 0.15 10.72 -0.11
N GLY A 205 -1.08 11.11 0.20
CA GLY A 205 -1.59 12.45 -0.11
C GLY A 205 -0.80 13.55 0.59
N VAL A 206 -0.53 13.41 1.89
CA VAL A 206 0.28 14.38 2.66
C VAL A 206 1.71 14.45 2.12
N ALA A 207 2.29 13.31 1.70
CA ALA A 207 3.64 13.30 1.10
C ALA A 207 3.75 14.21 -0.13
N HIS A 208 2.67 14.43 -0.88
CA HIS A 208 2.64 15.32 -2.04
C HIS A 208 2.70 16.82 -1.69
N PHE A 209 2.47 17.21 -0.44
CA PHE A 209 2.66 18.60 -0.02
C PHE A 209 4.11 19.06 -0.15
N HIS A 210 5.08 18.15 -0.33
CA HIS A 210 6.44 18.55 -0.70
C HIS A 210 6.50 19.36 -2.01
N HIS A 211 5.52 19.24 -2.92
CA HIS A 211 5.46 20.08 -4.12
C HIS A 211 5.17 21.55 -3.81
N ILE A 212 4.49 21.85 -2.70
CA ILE A 212 4.24 23.23 -2.25
C ILE A 212 5.57 23.94 -1.99
N ILE A 213 6.51 23.26 -1.33
CA ILE A 213 7.84 23.79 -1.00
C ILE A 213 8.55 24.22 -2.27
N GLU A 214 8.43 23.41 -3.33
CA GLU A 214 9.06 23.67 -4.62
C GLU A 214 8.39 24.81 -5.38
N GLN A 215 7.05 24.85 -5.43
CA GLN A 215 6.30 25.93 -6.07
C GLN A 215 6.56 27.28 -5.40
N LEU A 216 6.64 27.31 -4.07
CA LEU A 216 6.99 28.51 -3.30
C LEU A 216 8.45 28.92 -3.53
N ARG A 217 9.39 27.97 -3.52
CA ARG A 217 10.82 28.23 -3.73
C ARG A 217 11.08 28.88 -5.10
N PHE A 218 10.46 28.37 -6.16
CA PHE A 218 10.64 28.87 -7.52
C PHE A 218 9.62 29.93 -7.94
N ARG A 219 8.79 30.43 -7.00
CA ARG A 219 7.76 31.47 -7.22
C ARG A 219 6.90 31.22 -8.46
N GLN A 220 6.47 29.97 -8.66
CA GLN A 220 5.80 29.57 -9.90
C GLN A 220 4.37 30.15 -10.05
N SER A 221 3.73 30.56 -8.95
CA SER A 221 2.34 31.02 -8.93
C SER A 221 2.02 31.87 -7.70
N SER A 222 0.83 32.48 -7.66
CA SER A 222 0.32 33.16 -6.46
C SER A 222 0.09 32.19 -5.31
N VAL A 223 0.20 32.66 -4.06
CA VAL A 223 0.03 31.81 -2.86
C VAL A 223 -1.34 31.10 -2.85
N GLY A 224 -2.40 31.79 -3.28
CA GLY A 224 -3.74 31.20 -3.39
C GLY A 224 -3.82 30.07 -4.41
N SER A 225 -3.17 30.22 -5.56
CA SER A 225 -3.11 29.16 -6.59
C SER A 225 -2.30 27.95 -6.12
N ILE A 226 -1.20 28.18 -5.40
CA ILE A 226 -0.38 27.11 -4.79
C ILE A 226 -1.21 26.30 -3.78
N PHE A 227 -1.95 26.99 -2.91
CA PHE A 227 -2.81 26.30 -1.93
C PHE A 227 -3.94 25.51 -2.60
N LEU A 228 -4.61 26.10 -3.60
CA LEU A 228 -5.66 25.41 -4.35
C LEU A 228 -5.12 24.18 -5.09
N SER A 229 -3.96 24.30 -5.72
CA SER A 229 -3.26 23.18 -6.38
C SER A 229 -2.94 22.07 -5.38
N ALA A 230 -2.44 22.42 -4.20
CA ALA A 230 -2.15 21.46 -3.14
C ALA A 230 -3.40 20.73 -2.63
N ALA A 231 -4.49 21.46 -2.39
CA ALA A 231 -5.75 20.89 -1.93
C ALA A 231 -6.33 19.92 -2.97
N PHE A 232 -6.31 20.29 -4.25
CA PHE A 232 -6.73 19.41 -5.34
C PHE A 232 -5.84 18.18 -5.43
N GLN A 233 -4.51 18.36 -5.40
CA GLN A 233 -3.55 17.27 -5.48
C GLN A 233 -3.72 16.29 -4.31
N PHE A 234 -3.85 16.78 -3.08
CA PHE A 234 -4.12 15.94 -1.91
C PHE A 234 -5.42 15.16 -2.05
N SER A 235 -6.51 15.85 -2.41
CA SER A 235 -7.83 15.22 -2.51
C SER A 235 -7.85 14.15 -3.60
N TYR A 236 -7.30 14.47 -4.77
CA TYR A 236 -7.22 13.56 -5.91
C TYR A 236 -6.34 12.34 -5.59
N THR A 237 -5.15 12.56 -5.03
CA THR A 237 -4.23 11.46 -4.67
C THR A 237 -4.79 10.58 -3.54
N ALA A 238 -5.52 11.16 -2.57
CA ALA A 238 -6.17 10.40 -1.51
C ALA A 238 -7.29 9.50 -2.07
N VAL A 239 -8.18 10.05 -2.92
CA VAL A 239 -9.28 9.30 -3.54
C VAL A 239 -8.75 8.21 -4.48
N PHE A 240 -7.82 8.56 -5.37
CA PHE A 240 -7.20 7.59 -6.27
C PHE A 240 -6.41 6.52 -5.51
N GLY A 241 -5.74 6.93 -4.42
CA GLY A 241 -5.03 6.03 -3.52
C GLY A 241 -5.96 5.05 -2.81
N ALA A 242 -7.17 5.47 -2.40
CA ALA A 242 -8.18 4.60 -1.82
C ALA A 242 -8.72 3.61 -2.85
N TYR A 243 -9.03 4.08 -4.06
CA TYR A 243 -9.44 3.24 -5.20
C TYR A 243 -8.42 2.13 -5.49
N THR A 244 -7.14 2.49 -5.60
CA THR A 244 -6.06 1.53 -5.85
C THR A 244 -5.81 0.59 -4.65
N ALA A 245 -6.02 1.04 -3.41
CA ALA A 245 -5.89 0.20 -2.21
C ALA A 245 -7.01 -0.84 -2.15
N PHE A 246 -8.23 -0.43 -2.50
CA PHE A 246 -9.36 -1.32 -2.65
C PHE A 246 -9.08 -2.42 -3.67
N LEU A 247 -8.57 -2.08 -4.87
CA LEU A 247 -8.21 -3.08 -5.88
C LEU A 247 -7.10 -4.01 -5.44
N PHE A 248 -6.08 -3.49 -4.75
CA PHE A 248 -4.99 -4.29 -4.21
C PHE A 248 -5.50 -5.36 -3.22
N ILE A 249 -6.41 -4.99 -2.33
CA ILE A 249 -7.05 -5.93 -1.40
C ILE A 249 -7.95 -6.93 -2.14
N ARG A 250 -8.80 -6.46 -3.06
CA ARG A 250 -9.80 -7.31 -3.76
C ARG A 250 -9.17 -8.30 -4.74
N THR A 251 -8.14 -7.89 -5.47
CA THR A 251 -7.38 -8.81 -6.32
C THR A 251 -6.80 -9.94 -5.47
N GLY A 252 -6.44 -9.66 -4.22
CA GLY A 252 -6.11 -10.65 -3.20
C GLY A 252 -4.64 -10.70 -2.86
N ALA A 253 -3.93 -9.61 -3.14
CA ALA A 253 -2.57 -9.38 -2.70
C ALA A 253 -2.46 -9.53 -1.17
N THR A 254 -3.49 -9.11 -0.42
CA THR A 254 -3.52 -9.13 1.06
C THR A 254 -4.63 -10.00 1.67
N LYS A 255 -5.25 -10.91 0.89
CA LYS A 255 -6.29 -11.84 1.39
C LYS A 255 -5.87 -12.65 2.62
N PHE A 256 -4.56 -12.79 2.84
CA PHE A 256 -3.99 -13.50 3.98
C PHE A 256 -4.07 -12.75 5.32
N LEU A 257 -4.31 -11.43 5.29
CA LEU A 257 -4.52 -10.60 6.49
C LEU A 257 -5.92 -10.72 7.08
N LEU A 258 -6.85 -11.38 6.39
CA LEU A 258 -8.18 -11.62 6.92
C LEU A 258 -8.16 -12.76 7.95
N PRO A 259 -8.89 -12.62 9.08
CA PRO A 259 -9.22 -13.75 9.94
C PRO A 259 -9.76 -14.92 9.11
N GLN A 260 -9.43 -16.17 9.48
CA GLN A 260 -9.85 -17.37 8.72
C GLN A 260 -11.36 -17.43 8.48
N SER A 261 -12.17 -16.89 9.40
CA SER A 261 -13.64 -16.80 9.28
C SER A 261 -14.13 -15.98 8.08
N LEU A 262 -13.40 -14.93 7.67
CA LEU A 262 -13.74 -14.09 6.51
C LEU A 262 -13.13 -14.60 5.20
N ARG A 263 -12.13 -15.49 5.26
CA ARG A 263 -11.59 -16.19 4.08
C ARG A 263 -12.58 -17.22 3.51
N GLN A 264 -13.46 -17.78 4.34
CA GLN A 264 -14.45 -18.78 3.94
C GLN A 264 -15.81 -18.18 3.55
N ALA A 265 -16.02 -16.87 3.75
CA ALA A 265 -17.29 -16.21 3.48
C ALA A 265 -17.41 -15.62 2.05
N GLU A 266 -16.34 -15.64 1.25
CA GLU A 266 -16.44 -15.29 -0.17
C GLU A 266 -16.89 -16.52 -0.95
N PRO A 267 -18.00 -16.45 -1.72
CA PRO A 267 -18.45 -17.57 -2.52
C PRO A 267 -17.37 -17.90 -3.57
N GLY A 268 -17.16 -19.20 -3.80
CA GLY A 268 -16.14 -19.69 -4.72
C GLY A 268 -16.27 -19.12 -6.15
N PRO A 269 -15.24 -19.29 -6.98
CA PRO A 269 -15.16 -18.73 -8.34
C PRO A 269 -16.24 -19.24 -9.32
N SER A 270 -17.22 -20.02 -8.86
CA SER A 270 -18.35 -20.53 -9.62
C SER A 270 -19.67 -19.81 -9.34
N ALA A 271 -19.63 -18.68 -8.62
CA ALA A 271 -20.83 -17.92 -8.27
C ALA A 271 -20.74 -16.45 -8.71
N TRP A 272 -20.22 -16.19 -9.91
CA TRP A 272 -20.52 -15.03 -10.76
C TRP A 272 -20.20 -15.38 -12.20
#